data_AF-G0H133-F1
#
_entry.id   AF-G0H133-F1
#
_cell.length_a   1.000
_cell.length_b   1.000
_cell.length_c   1.000
_cell.angle_alpha   90.00
_cell.angle_beta   90.00
_cell.angle_gamma   90.00
#
_symmetry.space_group_name_H-M   'P 1'
#
loop_
_entity.id
_entity.type
_entity.pdbx_description
1 polymer ?
#
loop_
_entity_poly.entity_id
_entity_poly.type
_entity_poly.pdbx_seq_one_letter_code
_entity_poly.pdbx_strand_id
1 'polypeptide(L)' 'MVWWKCSNCGYIFEGEAGKVPEKCPNCGEICTFYDVSCYTPECGFEGYDPKIAGRRQEESRL' A
#
# COMPACT_ATOMS: atom_id res chain seq x y z
N MET A 1 -7.46 11.58 0.52
CA MET A 1 -6.64 10.78 1.44
C MET A 1 -6.09 9.59 0.65
N VAL A 2 -4.87 9.13 0.94
CA VAL A 2 -4.17 8.10 0.14
C VAL A 2 -3.85 6.92 1.05
N TRP A 3 -4.00 5.70 0.52
CA TRP A 3 -3.60 4.50 1.22
C TRP A 3 -2.18 4.11 0.85
N TRP A 4 -1.33 3.95 1.87
CA TRP A 4 0.08 3.68 1.73
C TRP A 4 0.42 2.30 2.23
N LYS A 5 1.24 1.56 1.46
CA LYS A 5 1.77 0.26 1.83
C LYS A 5 3.29 0.32 1.99
N CYS A 6 3.79 -0.15 3.13
CA CYS A 6 5.20 -0.36 3.36
C CYS A 6 5.78 -1.40 2.38
N SER A 7 6.88 -1.05 1.70
CA SER A 7 7.57 -1.93 0.76
C SER A 7 8.20 -3.17 1.43
N ASN A 8 8.54 -3.06 2.72
CA ASN A 8 9.26 -4.10 3.45
C ASN A 8 8.31 -5.08 4.15
N CYS A 9 7.48 -4.58 5.08
CA CYS A 9 6.61 -5.44 5.91
C CYS A 9 5.15 -5.53 5.42
N GLY A 10 4.77 -4.73 4.43
CA GLY A 10 3.39 -4.73 3.91
C GLY A 10 2.37 -4.02 4.81
N TYR A 11 2.79 -3.31 5.86
CA TYR A 11 1.90 -2.47 6.67
C TYR A 11 1.15 -1.45 5.82
N ILE A 12 -0.17 -1.35 6.02
CA ILE A 12 -1.06 -0.45 5.28
C ILE A 12 -1.65 0.58 6.24
N PHE A 13 -1.62 1.85 5.84
CA PHE A 13 -2.27 2.93 6.59
C PHE A 13 -2.78 4.02 5.65
N GLU A 14 -3.74 4.80 6.14
CA GLU A 14 -4.28 5.96 5.44
C GLU A 14 -3.47 7.22 5.82
N GLY A 15 -3.11 8.05 4.83
CA GLY A 15 -2.31 9.26 5.04
C GLY A 15 -2.51 10.34 3.97
N GLU A 16 -1.93 11.52 4.18
CA GLU A 16 -1.91 12.59 3.19
C GLU A 16 -0.96 12.25 2.03
N ALA A 17 -1.27 12.74 0.82
CA ALA A 17 -0.41 12.53 -0.35
C ALA A 17 0.98 13.16 -0.13
N GLY A 18 2.04 12.35 -0.24
CA GLY A 18 3.43 12.81 -0.06
C GLY A 18 3.86 13.00 1.41
N LYS A 19 2.99 12.79 2.40
CA LYS A 19 3.36 12.81 3.83
C LYS A 19 3.47 11.40 4.40
N VAL A 20 4.43 10.64 3.89
CA VAL A 20 4.78 9.32 4.44
C VAL A 20 5.93 9.46 5.44
N PRO A 21 5.91 8.70 6.55
CA PRO A 21 7.03 8.71 7.49
C PRO A 21 8.26 8.08 6.85
N GLU A 22 9.46 8.53 7.24
CA GLU A 22 10.71 7.93 6.76
C GLU A 22 10.87 6.50 7.30
N LYS A 23 10.55 6.30 8.59
CA LYS A 23 10.56 5.00 9.26
C LYS A 23 9.16 4.42 9.33
N CYS A 24 9.04 3.12 9.00
CA CYS A 24 7.78 2.42 9.12
C CYS A 24 7.39 2.25 10.60
N PRO A 25 6.16 2.63 11.00
CA PRO A 25 5.71 2.49 12.39
C PRO A 25 5.53 1.01 12.80
N ASN A 26 5.45 0.09 11.85
CA ASN A 26 5.26 -1.33 12.12
C ASN A 26 6.58 -2.11 12.23
N CYS A 27 7.50 -1.93 11.27
CA CYS A 27 8.79 -2.65 11.29
C CYS A 27 9.97 -1.82 11.81
N GLY A 28 9.84 -0.51 12.01
CA GLY A 28 10.88 0.37 12.55
C GLY A 28 11.99 0.77 11.58
N GLU A 29 12.04 0.15 10.39
CA GLU A 29 13.06 0.40 9.36
C GLU A 29 12.72 1.59 8.46
N ILE A 30 13.75 2.18 7.85
CA ILE A 30 13.57 3.16 6.76
C ILE A 30 13.01 2.43 5.55
N CYS A 31 11.84 2.85 5.07
CA CYS A 31 11.09 2.12 4.04
C CYS A 31 10.54 3.05 2.96
N THR A 32 10.39 2.50 1.76
CA THR A 32 9.57 3.12 0.71
C THR A 32 8.10 2.78 0.94
N PHE A 33 7.22 3.72 0.63
CA PHE A 33 5.78 3.52 0.69
C PHE A 33 5.18 3.64 -0.70
N TYR A 34 4.35 2.66 -1.06
CA TYR A 34 3.63 2.66 -2.32
C TYR A 34 2.19 3.09 -2.09
N ASP A 35 1.68 3.94 -2.98
CA ASP A 35 0.26 4.22 -3.06
C ASP A 35 -0.47 2.96 -3.52
N VAL A 36 -1.43 2.53 -2.71
CA VAL A 36 -2.29 1.38 -2.97
C VAL A 36 -3.77 1.79 -2.94
N SER A 37 -4.08 3.07 -3.09
CA SER A 37 -5.46 3.56 -3.08
C SER A 37 -6.28 2.92 -4.20
N CYS A 38 -7.57 2.72 -3.94
CA CYS A 38 -8.47 2.20 -4.94
C CYS A 38 -8.75 3.24 -6.02
N TYR A 39 -8.22 3.01 -7.22
CA TYR A 39 -8.43 3.86 -8.40
C TYR A 39 -9.27 3.17 -9.50
N THR A 40 -9.73 1.95 -9.24
CA THR A 40 -10.43 1.13 -10.22
C THR A 40 -11.90 0.93 -9.82
N PRO A 41 -12.84 0.85 -10.79
CA PRO A 41 -14.24 0.56 -10.48
C PRO A 41 -14.45 -0.75 -9.73
N GLU A 42 -13.58 -1.74 -9.95
CA GLU A 42 -13.71 -3.08 -9.37
C GLU A 42 -13.49 -3.08 -7.85
N CYS A 43 -12.74 -2.12 -7.31
CA CYS A 43 -12.57 -1.94 -5.87
C CYS A 43 -13.49 -0.86 -5.26
N GLY A 44 -14.43 -0.30 -6.05
CA GLY A 44 -15.47 0.61 -5.55
C GLY A 44 -15.02 2.04 -5.26
N PHE A 45 -13.81 2.42 -5.68
CA PHE A 45 -13.19 3.75 -5.45
C PHE A 45 -13.05 4.18 -3.99
N GLU A 46 -13.15 3.23 -3.05
CA GLU A 46 -13.04 3.48 -1.62
C GLU A 46 -11.94 2.62 -1.01
N GLY A 47 -11.18 3.17 -0.07
CA GLY A 47 -10.12 2.43 0.60
C GLY A 47 -8.90 2.17 -0.30
N TYR A 48 -8.31 0.98 -0.15
CA TYR A 48 -7.16 0.52 -0.91
C TYR A 48 -7.54 -0.61 -1.88
N ASP A 49 -6.83 -0.72 -3.00
CA ASP A 49 -6.99 -1.79 -3.98
C ASP A 49 -6.33 -3.09 -3.46
N PRO A 50 -7.09 -4.16 -3.18
CA PRO A 50 -6.55 -5.43 -2.69
C PRO A 50 -5.52 -6.08 -3.63
N LYS A 51 -5.63 -5.84 -4.94
CA LYS A 51 -4.72 -6.40 -5.96
C LYS A 51 -3.35 -5.74 -5.91
N ILE A 52 -3.30 -4.47 -5.52
CA ILE A 52 -2.05 -3.71 -5.38
C ILE A 52 -1.49 -3.89 -3.95
N ALA A 53 -2.37 -3.91 -2.95
CA ALA A 53 -2.04 -4.09 -1.54
C ALA A 53 -1.52 -5.50 -1.22
N GLY A 54 -2.02 -6.55 -1.87
CA GLY A 54 -1.51 -7.91 -1.73
C GLY A 54 -0.29 -8.14 -2.64
N ARG A 55 0.87 -8.51 -2.07
CA ARG A 55 1.89 -9.23 -2.87
C ARG A 55 2.60 -10.29 -2.02
N ARG A 56 2.16 -11.53 -2.18
CA ARG A 56 3.05 -12.65 -2.49
C ARG A 56 2.64 -13.14 -3.88
N GLN A 57 3.61 -13.30 -4.76
CA GLN A 57 3.44 -13.65 -6.17
C GLN A 57 2.66 -14.97 -6.33
N GLU A 58 1.43 -14.94 -6.84
CA GLU A 58 0.77 -16.16 -7.36
C GLU A 58 -0.10 -15.90 -8.61
N GLU A 59 0.11 -14.78 -9.32
CA GLU A 59 -0.55 -14.51 -10.61
C GLU A 59 0.45 -14.06 -11.69
N SER A 60 1.71 -14.52 -11.61
CA SER A 60 2.71 -14.34 -12.68
C SER A 60 3.23 -15.67 -13.24
N ARG A 61 2.51 -16.76 -12.99
CA ARG A 61 2.85 -18.13 -13.45
C ARG A 61 1.66 -18.85 -14.12
N LEU A 62 0.81 -18.10 -14.81
CA LEU A 62 -0.10 -18.66 -15.81
C LEU A 62 0.04 -17.86 -17.10
#